data_AF-A0A1J1CDW1-F1
#
_entry.id   AF-A0A1J1CDW1-F1
#
_cell.length_a   1.000
_cell.length_b   1.000
_cell.length_c   1.000
_cell.angle_alpha   90.00
_cell.angle_beta   90.00
_cell.angle_gamma   90.00
#
_symmetry.space_group_name_H-M   'P 1'
#
loop_
_entity.id
_entity.type
_entity.pdbx_description
1 polymer ?
#
loop_
_entity_poly.entity_id
_entity_poly.type
_entity_poly.pdbx_seq_one_letter_code
_entity_poly.pdbx_strand_id
1 'polypeptide(L)' 'MFGMGFGSIFGILILLLIGWGVLNFVNVNRGQRTSFLPQRNAAGASDALEILKQRYARGEISKEEYERMKQDITGL' A
#
# COMPACT_ATOMS: atom_id res chain seq x y z
N MET A 1 8.60 -41.12 -16.99
CA MET A 1 7.81 -39.87 -17.12
C MET A 1 7.56 -39.30 -15.72
N PHE A 2 8.59 -38.76 -15.06
CA PHE A 2 8.46 -38.19 -13.72
C PHE A 2 9.31 -36.92 -13.68
N GLY A 3 8.64 -35.77 -13.84
CA GLY A 3 9.31 -34.47 -13.89
C GLY A 3 8.36 -33.27 -13.97
N MET A 4 7.06 -33.47 -13.76
CA MET A 4 6.03 -32.42 -13.90
C MET A 4 5.19 -32.28 -12.62
N GLY A 5 5.87 -32.20 -11.48
CA GLY A 5 5.22 -32.06 -10.16
C GLY A 5 6.06 -31.32 -9.12
N PHE A 6 7.38 -31.45 -9.19
CA PHE A 6 8.26 -30.74 -8.25
C PHE A 6 8.35 -29.23 -8.53
N GLY A 7 8.30 -28.79 -9.79
CA GLY A 7 8.32 -27.37 -10.14
C GLY A 7 7.04 -26.61 -9.76
N SER A 8 5.88 -27.27 -9.86
CA SER A 8 4.59 -26.67 -9.50
C SER A 8 4.44 -26.48 -7.99
N ILE A 9 4.91 -27.44 -7.19
CA ILE A 9 4.92 -27.34 -5.73
C ILE A 9 5.84 -26.20 -5.26
N PHE A 10 7.03 -26.07 -5.87
CA PHE A 10 7.95 -24.97 -5.57
C PHE A 10 7.37 -23.60 -5.96
N GLY A 11 6.69 -23.53 -7.10
CA GLY A 11 6.00 -22.30 -7.54
C GLY A 11 4.88 -21.89 -6.59
N ILE A 12 4.07 -22.84 -6.11
CA ILE A 12 2.99 -22.59 -5.14
C ILE A 12 3.56 -22.11 -3.79
N LEU A 13 4.66 -22.72 -3.33
CA LEU A 13 5.36 -22.29 -2.11
C LEU A 13 5.86 -20.85 -2.21
N ILE A 14 6.48 -20.47 -3.34
CA ILE A 14 6.96 -19.10 -3.57
C ILE A 14 5.79 -18.11 -3.61
N LEU A 15 4.69 -18.45 -4.28
CA LEU A 15 3.50 -17.59 -4.33
C LEU A 15 2.89 -17.37 -2.94
N LEU A 16 2.83 -18.42 -2.11
CA LEU A 16 2.40 -18.33 -0.71
C LEU A 16 3.32 -17.42 0.11
N LEU A 17 4.63 -17.53 -0.08
CA LEU A 17 5.64 -16.75 0.66
C LEU A 17 5.58 -15.27 0.27
N ILE A 18 5.41 -14.96 -1.01
CA ILE A 18 5.19 -13.60 -1.51
C ILE A 18 3.87 -13.05 -0.96
N GLY A 19 2.78 -13.82 -1.04
CA GLY A 19 1.48 -13.41 -0.51
C GLY A 19 1.51 -13.13 1.00
N TRP A 20 2.15 -14.01 1.77
CA TRP A 20 2.33 -13.85 3.21
C TRP A 20 3.22 -12.66 3.58
N GLY A 21 4.29 -12.41 2.80
CA GLY A 21 5.17 -11.25 2.96
C GLY A 21 4.43 -9.93 2.69
N VAL A 22 3.63 -9.86 1.64
CA VAL A 22 2.80 -8.68 1.31
C VAL A 22 1.76 -8.43 2.40
N LEU A 23 1.07 -9.48 2.87
CA LEU A 23 0.08 -9.33 3.94
C LEU A 23 0.74 -8.86 5.25
N ASN A 24 1.89 -9.40 5.65
CA ASN A 24 2.60 -8.92 6.84
C ASN A 24 3.09 -7.48 6.68
N PHE A 25 3.61 -7.11 5.51
CA PHE A 25 4.08 -5.75 5.26
C PHE A 25 2.92 -4.73 5.28
N VAL A 26 1.75 -5.11 4.75
CA VAL A 26 0.54 -4.28 4.79
C VAL A 26 -0.05 -4.22 6.20
N ASN A 27 0.01 -5.30 6.98
CA ASN A 27 -0.56 -5.35 8.34
C ASN A 27 0.33 -4.65 9.38
N VAL A 28 1.66 -4.74 9.23
CA VAL A 28 2.64 -3.96 10.02
C VAL A 28 2.46 -2.46 9.76
N ASN A 29 2.13 -2.06 8.52
CA ASN A 29 1.87 -0.67 8.18
C ASN A 29 0.45 -0.19 8.52
N ARG A 30 -0.49 -1.09 8.83
CA ARG A 30 -1.85 -0.75 9.30
C ARG A 30 -1.98 -0.74 10.84
N GLY A 31 -1.08 -1.40 11.56
CA GLY A 31 -1.13 -1.53 13.02
C GLY A 31 -0.67 -0.31 13.83
N GLN A 32 -0.28 0.80 13.19
CA GLN A 32 0.31 1.96 13.89
C GLN A 32 -0.41 3.30 13.69
N ARG A 33 -1.73 3.32 13.45
CA ARG A 33 -2.50 4.59 13.52
C ARG A 33 -3.81 4.49 14.30
N THR A 34 -3.80 3.75 15.39
CA THR A 34 -4.78 3.93 16.48
C THR A 34 -4.04 4.50 17.68
N SER A 35 -3.65 5.78 17.58
CA SER A 35 -3.00 6.50 18.67
C SER A 35 -3.20 8.02 18.51
N PHE A 36 -4.27 8.49 19.14
CA PHE A 36 -4.40 9.81 19.79
C PHE A 36 -4.71 11.07 18.95
N LEU A 37 -5.51 11.92 19.60
CA LEU A 37 -6.17 13.15 19.19
C LEU A 37 -5.18 14.33 18.98
N PRO A 38 -5.60 15.62 18.99
CA PRO A 38 -5.96 16.44 17.83
C PRO A 38 -4.97 17.61 17.64
N GLN A 39 -4.22 17.71 16.53
CA GLN A 39 -3.39 18.89 16.25
C GLN A 39 -3.81 19.58 14.95
N ARG A 40 -4.71 20.55 15.13
CA ARG A 40 -5.56 21.23 14.15
C ARG A 40 -4.89 22.06 13.04
N ASN A 41 -3.57 22.05 12.83
CA ASN A 41 -2.96 23.01 11.87
C ASN A 41 -1.89 22.46 10.92
N ALA A 42 -1.47 21.19 11.05
CA ALA A 42 -0.57 20.52 10.09
C ALA A 42 -1.17 19.23 9.50
N ALA A 43 -2.32 18.80 10.02
CA ALA A 43 -2.97 17.56 9.64
C ALA A 43 -3.57 17.59 8.23
N GLY A 44 -3.94 18.76 7.69
CA GLY A 44 -4.64 18.85 6.40
C GLY A 44 -3.84 18.29 5.22
N ALA A 45 -2.54 18.59 5.13
CA ALA A 45 -1.69 18.09 4.06
C ALA A 45 -1.36 16.60 4.24
N SER A 46 -1.08 16.16 5.47
CA SER A 46 -0.81 14.75 5.76
C SER A 46 -2.03 13.86 5.54
N ASP A 47 -3.22 14.35 5.88
CA ASP A 47 -4.50 13.65 5.73
C ASP A 47 -4.92 13.62 4.26
N ALA A 48 -4.75 14.73 3.53
CA ALA A 48 -4.98 14.77 2.08
C ALA A 48 -4.05 13.81 1.31
N LEU A 49 -2.75 13.76 1.65
CA LEU A 49 -1.81 12.80 1.05
C LEU A 49 -2.15 11.34 1.39
N GLU A 50 -2.62 11.06 2.61
CA GLU A 50 -3.02 9.71 3.02
C GLU A 50 -4.27 9.25 2.27
N ILE A 51 -5.27 10.12 2.12
CA ILE A 51 -6.47 9.86 1.30
C ILE A 51 -6.08 9.61 -0.16
N LEU A 52 -5.18 10.43 -0.71
CA LEU A 52 -4.73 10.29 -2.09
C LEU A 52 -4.02 8.95 -2.34
N LYS A 53 -3.15 8.53 -1.42
CA LYS A 53 -2.47 7.24 -1.45
C LYS A 53 -3.45 6.07 -1.37
N GLN A 54 -4.49 6.21 -0.55
CA GLN A 54 -5.54 5.20 -0.43
C GLN A 54 -6.31 5.02 -1.74
N ARG A 55 -6.67 6.11 -2.42
CA ARG A 55 -7.39 6.06 -3.71
C ARG A 55 -6.55 5.46 -4.83
N TYR A 56 -5.26 5.80 -4.89
CA TYR A 56 -4.32 5.20 -5.84
C TYR A 56 -4.17 3.69 -5.60
N ALA A 57 -4.06 3.26 -4.34
CA ALA A 57 -4.00 1.83 -3.99
C ALA A 57 -5.29 1.06 -4.33
N ARG A 58 -6.44 1.75 -4.36
CA ARG A 58 -7.72 1.20 -4.83
C ARG A 58 -7.86 1.21 -6.35
N GLY A 59 -6.96 1.87 -7.07
CA GLY A 59 -7.05 2.05 -8.52
C GLY A 59 -8.13 3.05 -8.96
N GLU A 60 -8.62 3.89 -8.04
CA GLU A 60 -9.64 4.92 -8.32
C GLU A 60 -9.07 6.13 -9.08
N ILE A 61 -7.75 6.31 -9.02
CA ILE A 61 -7.02 7.38 -9.71
C ILE A 61 -5.77 6.81 -10.39
N SER A 62 -5.40 7.38 -11.53
CA SER A 62 -4.18 7.02 -12.25
C SER A 62 -2.93 7.54 -11.54
N LYS A 63 -1.77 7.03 -11.94
CA LYS A 63 -0.47 7.50 -11.42
C LYS A 63 -0.24 8.98 -11.76
N GLU A 64 -0.67 9.43 -12.93
CA GLU A 64 -0.56 10.84 -13.33
C GLU A 64 -1.42 11.74 -12.44
N GLU A 65 -2.64 11.32 -12.09
CA GLU A 65 -3.54 12.05 -11.21
C GLU A 65 -3.00 12.12 -9.77
N TYR A 66 -2.43 11.01 -9.27
CA TYR A 66 -1.79 10.97 -7.96
C TYR A 66 -0.62 11.95 -7.84
N GLU A 67 0.30 11.99 -8.81
CA GLU A 67 1.47 12.89 -8.71
C GLU A 67 1.06 14.37 -8.83
N ARG A 68 0.06 14.71 -9.65
CA ARG A 68 -0.45 16.09 -9.77
C ARG A 68 -1.05 16.59 -8.45
N MET A 69 -1.95 15.81 -7.84
CA MET A 69 -2.59 16.20 -6.57
C MET A 69 -1.60 16.21 -5.42
N LYS A 70 -0.62 15.30 -5.41
CA LYS A 70 0.45 15.29 -4.41
C LYS A 70 1.32 16.55 -4.48
N GLN A 71 1.65 17.03 -5.69
CA GLN A 71 2.38 18.29 -5.87
C GLN A 71 1.57 19.48 -5.35
N ASP A 72 0.28 19.55 -5.72
CA ASP A 72 -0.64 20.59 -5.27
C ASP A 72 -0.77 20.64 -3.74
N ILE A 73 -0.88 19.48 -3.08
CA ILE A 73 -0.96 19.37 -1.61
C ILE A 73 0.36 19.72 -0.92
N THR A 74 1.51 19.42 -1.55
CA THR A 74 2.83 19.69 -0.99
C THR A 74 3.25 21.16 -1.21
N GLY A 75 2.60 21.88 -2.12
CA GLY A 75 2.82 23.30 -2.37
C GLY A 75 4.17 23.63 -3.04
N LEU A 76 4.73 22.69 -3.82
CA LEU A 76 5.97 22.86 -4.59
C LEU A 76 5.71 23.20 -6.05
#